data_AF-A0A0G1AS12-F1
#
_entry.id   AF-A0A0G1AS12-F1
#
_cell.length_a   1.000
_cell.length_b   1.000
_cell.length_c   1.000
_cell.angle_alpha   90.00
_cell.angle_beta   90.00
_cell.angle_gamma   90.00
#
_symmetry.space_group_name_H-M   'P 1'
#
loop_
_entity.id
_entity.type
_entity.pdbx_description
1 polymer ?
#
loop_
_entity_poly.entity_id
_entity_poly.type
_entity_poly.pdbx_seq_one_letter_code
_entity_poly.pdbx_strand_id
1 'polypeptide(L)'
;MKESEPKRENAETEIIKKPKNKGLKSPKSDVENFSLDKAQLDSLRLEFQDLSPGDLEKMKTLINECDNSLVSNFKNYFPKKETPGKIPARERFLFTDKKTFERFNEKWLGKLQSGDASYLNKENKGNMRTFLERGDFAAGFVPDIWEKIPQEMQKKLIDAAGGEKQAKKAIKNMAARYIITHELAHLHQDPSLPLWFAESGAYCYTQETMKKNKWGELNSAQDEAADFYRWLLEKYGDDVHKIYFGQLQDRKKREKIFSEFTKEKKKILFPDYREEKE
;
A
#
# COMPACT_ATOMS: atom_id res chain seq x y z
N MET A 1 66.25 -1.83 63.20
CA MET A 1 66.69 -2.93 62.30
C MET A 1 65.60 -3.10 61.26
N LYS A 2 65.87 -2.64 60.04
CA LYS A 2 66.20 -3.47 58.85
C LYS A 2 64.91 -3.97 58.20
N GLU A 3 64.66 -3.88 56.90
CA GLU A 3 65.42 -3.49 55.71
C GLU A 3 64.38 -3.35 54.57
N SER A 4 64.56 -2.31 53.75
CA SER A 4 64.38 -2.20 52.28
C SER A 4 63.70 -3.31 51.44
N GLU A 5 62.77 -2.86 50.57
CA GLU A 5 62.41 -3.24 49.17
C GLU A 5 63.31 -4.25 48.39
N PRO A 6 62.80 -5.04 47.40
CA PRO A 6 62.28 -4.49 46.11
C PRO A 6 61.24 -5.28 45.28
N LYS A 7 60.80 -4.58 44.22
CA LYS A 7 59.93 -4.92 43.07
C LYS A 7 60.09 -6.33 42.47
N ARG A 8 58.98 -6.87 41.95
CA ARG A 8 58.94 -7.61 40.67
C ARG A 8 57.71 -7.24 39.85
N GLU A 9 57.98 -6.63 38.70
CA GLU A 9 57.09 -6.64 37.53
C GLU A 9 56.87 -8.08 37.08
N ASN A 10 55.64 -8.40 36.68
CA ASN A 10 55.39 -9.37 35.63
C ASN A 10 54.28 -8.77 34.74
N ALA A 11 54.70 -8.26 33.59
CA ALA A 11 53.85 -8.14 32.42
C ALA A 11 53.51 -9.56 31.95
N GLU A 12 52.24 -9.82 31.62
CA GLU A 12 51.88 -10.62 30.44
C GLU A 12 50.36 -10.66 30.19
N THR A 13 50.02 -10.21 28.98
CA THR A 13 48.87 -10.60 28.15
C THR A 13 47.44 -10.23 28.59
N GLU A 14 46.92 -9.18 27.92
CA GLU A 14 45.50 -8.97 27.68
C GLU A 14 44.87 -10.21 27.04
N ILE A 15 44.07 -10.95 27.82
CA ILE A 15 43.13 -11.91 27.26
C ILE A 15 41.88 -11.13 26.85
N ILE A 16 41.73 -10.93 25.53
CA ILE A 16 40.50 -10.46 24.88
C ILE A 16 39.36 -11.39 25.30
N LYS A 17 38.55 -10.96 26.27
CA LYS A 17 37.29 -11.62 26.60
C LYS A 17 36.26 -11.23 25.54
N LYS A 18 35.96 -12.17 24.64
CA LYS A 18 34.78 -12.11 23.75
C LYS A 18 33.54 -11.68 24.57
N PRO A 19 32.81 -10.63 24.19
CA PRO A 19 31.58 -10.28 24.89
C PRO A 19 30.55 -11.40 24.67
N LYS A 20 30.07 -11.92 25.80
CA LYS A 20 28.98 -12.90 25.85
C LYS A 20 27.73 -12.29 25.22
N ASN A 21 27.23 -12.95 24.17
CA ASN A 21 25.88 -12.77 23.66
C ASN A 21 24.87 -12.85 24.81
N LYS A 22 24.22 -11.74 25.13
CA LYS A 22 23.04 -11.69 25.99
C LYS A 22 21.95 -10.88 25.29
N GLY A 23 21.00 -11.63 24.73
CA GLY A 23 19.63 -11.21 24.44
C GLY A 23 19.50 -10.14 23.37
N LEU A 24 19.21 -10.55 22.13
CA LEU A 24 18.43 -9.71 21.25
C LEU A 24 17.14 -9.34 22.00
N LYS A 25 17.07 -8.10 22.48
CA LYS A 25 15.78 -7.47 22.74
C LYS A 25 15.09 -7.42 21.38
N SER A 26 13.93 -8.07 21.27
CA SER A 26 12.99 -7.82 20.18
C SER A 26 12.87 -6.31 19.99
N PRO A 27 12.95 -5.79 18.75
CA PRO A 27 12.73 -4.36 18.54
C PRO A 27 11.34 -4.04 19.07
N LYS A 28 11.26 -3.09 19.98
CA LYS A 28 9.99 -2.48 20.37
C LYS A 28 9.33 -1.97 19.08
N SER A 29 8.08 -2.37 18.89
CA SER A 29 7.19 -1.99 17.80
C SER A 29 6.72 -0.55 17.94
N ASP A 30 7.65 0.39 18.08
CA ASP A 30 7.40 1.82 18.08
C ASP A 30 7.95 2.41 16.77
N VAL A 31 7.42 1.95 15.62
CA VAL A 31 7.41 2.81 14.44
C VAL A 31 6.36 3.85 14.76
N GLU A 32 6.77 5.00 15.30
CA GLU A 32 5.90 6.18 15.32
C GLU A 32 5.32 6.33 13.91
N ASN A 33 3.99 6.42 13.79
CA ASN A 33 3.26 6.56 12.54
C ASN A 33 3.84 7.72 11.72
N PHE A 34 4.80 7.43 10.84
CA PHE A 34 5.48 8.42 10.03
C PHE A 34 4.58 8.77 8.85
N SER A 35 3.98 9.95 8.88
CA SER A 35 3.24 10.54 7.77
C SER A 35 3.95 11.83 7.34
N LEU A 36 4.09 12.03 6.02
CA LEU A 36 4.60 13.31 5.53
C LEU A 36 3.64 14.41 5.96
N ASP A 37 4.20 15.51 6.45
CA ASP A 37 3.39 16.69 6.68
C ASP A 37 2.94 17.33 5.35
N LYS A 38 2.04 18.31 5.46
CA LYS A 38 1.50 18.99 4.28
C LYS A 38 2.60 19.69 3.47
N ALA A 39 3.58 20.29 4.12
CA ALA A 39 4.65 21.02 3.44
C ALA A 39 5.56 20.06 2.63
N GLN A 40 5.84 18.88 3.17
CA GLN A 40 6.58 17.83 2.48
C GLN A 40 5.81 17.28 1.27
N LEU A 41 4.50 17.05 1.40
CA LEU A 41 3.65 16.63 0.29
C LEU A 41 3.55 17.72 -0.79
N ASP A 42 3.41 18.97 -0.39
CA ASP A 42 3.39 20.12 -1.31
C ASP A 42 4.75 20.26 -2.03
N SER A 43 5.87 20.00 -1.35
CA SER A 43 7.20 19.95 -1.98
C SER A 43 7.31 18.83 -3.02
N LEU A 44 6.78 17.64 -2.73
CA LEU A 44 6.76 16.53 -3.71
C LEU A 44 5.90 16.89 -4.92
N ARG A 45 4.78 17.58 -4.71
CA ARG A 45 3.93 18.05 -5.81
C ARG A 45 4.66 19.06 -6.70
N LEU A 46 5.39 20.01 -6.12
CA LEU A 46 6.15 20.98 -6.91
C LEU A 46 7.17 20.30 -7.83
N GLU A 47 7.73 19.16 -7.44
CA GLU A 47 8.73 18.44 -8.24
C GLU A 47 8.13 17.43 -9.24
N PHE A 48 7.02 16.76 -8.88
CA PHE A 48 6.54 15.57 -9.58
C PHE A 48 5.06 15.60 -10.01
N GLN A 49 4.27 16.62 -9.66
CA GLN A 49 2.86 16.71 -10.04
C GLN A 49 2.73 17.20 -11.49
N ASP A 50 2.25 16.34 -12.39
CA ASP A 50 2.09 16.70 -13.82
C ASP A 50 0.71 17.30 -14.15
N LEU A 51 -0.27 17.17 -13.24
CA LEU A 51 -1.60 17.76 -13.45
C LEU A 51 -1.56 19.28 -13.28
N SER A 52 -2.31 19.97 -14.14
CA SER A 52 -2.64 21.38 -13.93
C SER A 52 -3.38 21.58 -12.61
N PRO A 53 -3.35 22.78 -11.99
CA PRO A 53 -4.10 23.05 -10.76
C PRO A 53 -5.58 22.71 -10.88
N GLY A 54 -6.21 23.04 -12.02
CA GLY A 54 -7.61 22.73 -12.28
C GLY A 54 -7.91 21.24 -12.41
N ASP A 55 -6.99 20.46 -12.97
CA ASP A 55 -7.18 19.01 -13.08
C ASP A 55 -6.85 18.29 -11.76
N LEU A 56 -5.90 18.80 -10.98
CA LEU A 56 -5.63 18.31 -9.64
C LEU A 56 -6.85 18.47 -8.73
N GLU A 57 -7.53 19.61 -8.75
CA GLU A 57 -8.75 19.82 -7.94
C GLU A 57 -9.91 18.91 -8.37
N LYS A 58 -10.06 18.63 -9.68
CA LYS A 58 -10.99 17.59 -10.15
C LYS A 58 -10.61 16.22 -9.60
N MET A 59 -9.32 15.90 -9.58
CA MET A 59 -8.86 14.62 -9.03
C MET A 59 -9.07 14.51 -7.54
N LYS A 60 -8.81 15.57 -6.77
CA LYS A 60 -9.12 15.63 -5.33
C LYS A 60 -10.60 15.44 -5.06
N THR A 61 -11.47 15.99 -5.91
CA THR A 61 -12.92 15.78 -5.83
C THR A 61 -13.26 14.31 -6.04
N LEU A 62 -12.67 13.65 -7.04
CA LEU A 62 -12.87 12.22 -7.28
C LEU A 62 -12.33 11.36 -6.12
N ILE A 63 -11.17 11.70 -5.56
CA ILE A 63 -10.61 11.00 -4.39
C ILE A 63 -11.57 11.09 -3.21
N ASN A 64 -12.11 12.27 -2.93
CA ASN A 64 -13.11 12.43 -1.89
C ASN A 64 -14.38 11.60 -2.15
N GLU A 65 -14.84 11.50 -3.40
CA GLU A 65 -15.96 10.62 -3.77
C GLU A 65 -15.64 9.16 -3.43
N CYS A 66 -14.48 8.66 -3.88
CA CYS A 66 -14.01 7.31 -3.61
C CYS A 66 -13.84 7.03 -2.11
N ASP A 67 -13.23 7.96 -1.38
CA ASP A 67 -12.94 7.84 0.05
C ASP A 67 -14.23 7.79 0.86
N ASN A 68 -15.15 8.72 0.62
CA ASN A 68 -16.45 8.74 1.29
C ASN A 68 -17.25 7.45 1.01
N SER A 69 -17.24 6.96 -0.22
CA SER A 69 -17.91 5.71 -0.57
C SER A 69 -17.28 4.49 0.11
N LEU A 70 -15.95 4.40 0.13
CA LEU A 70 -15.22 3.33 0.82
C LEU A 70 -15.53 3.34 2.32
N VAL A 71 -15.35 4.50 2.98
CA VAL A 71 -15.62 4.67 4.40
C VAL A 71 -17.08 4.38 4.72
N SER A 72 -18.04 4.89 3.95
CA SER A 72 -19.47 4.63 4.16
C SER A 72 -19.83 3.15 4.07
N ASN A 73 -19.26 2.45 3.08
CA ASN A 73 -19.51 1.03 2.83
C ASN A 73 -19.02 0.11 3.96
N PHE A 74 -18.00 0.54 4.70
CA PHE A 74 -17.28 -0.27 5.68
C PHE A 74 -17.14 0.40 7.06
N LYS A 75 -17.89 1.48 7.32
CA LYS A 75 -17.75 2.37 8.49
C LYS A 75 -17.66 1.68 9.84
N ASN A 76 -18.32 0.53 9.99
CA ASN A 76 -18.36 -0.23 11.24
C ASN A 76 -16.99 -0.84 11.60
N TYR A 77 -16.10 -0.99 10.62
CA TYR A 77 -14.78 -1.58 10.76
C TYR A 77 -13.66 -0.55 10.82
N PHE A 78 -13.94 0.72 10.54
CA PHE A 78 -12.96 1.80 10.68
C PHE A 78 -12.75 2.19 12.14
N PRO A 79 -11.53 2.55 12.57
CA PRO A 79 -11.28 3.01 13.93
C PRO A 79 -12.23 4.16 14.33
N LYS A 80 -12.84 4.07 15.51
CA LYS A 80 -13.84 5.05 15.98
C LYS A 80 -13.28 6.43 16.33
N LYS A 81 -11.97 6.53 16.55
CA LYS A 81 -11.30 7.79 16.88
C LYS A 81 -10.55 8.27 15.66
N GLU A 82 -10.93 9.43 15.14
CA GLU A 82 -10.09 10.16 14.20
C GLU A 82 -8.81 10.60 14.91
N THR A 83 -7.68 10.46 14.22
CA THR A 83 -6.41 11.03 14.69
C THR A 83 -6.45 12.54 14.42
N PRO A 84 -6.45 13.40 15.45
CA PRO A 84 -6.46 14.86 15.25
C PRO A 84 -5.26 15.29 14.40
N GLY A 85 -5.49 16.17 13.43
CA GLY A 85 -4.44 16.68 12.54
C GLY A 85 -4.05 15.75 11.38
N LYS A 86 -4.75 14.62 11.19
CA LYS A 86 -4.52 13.74 10.03
C LYS A 86 -4.80 14.49 8.73
N ILE A 87 -3.86 14.42 7.80
CA ILE A 87 -4.01 14.97 6.46
C ILE A 87 -5.15 14.23 5.73
N PRO A 88 -6.12 14.92 5.12
CA PRO A 88 -7.20 14.28 4.38
C PRO A 88 -6.68 13.39 3.25
N ALA A 89 -7.36 12.28 2.95
CA ALA A 89 -6.90 11.32 1.95
C ALA A 89 -6.66 11.97 0.56
N ARG A 90 -7.51 12.90 0.13
CA ARG A 90 -7.31 13.68 -1.11
C ARG A 90 -5.99 14.45 -1.19
N GLU A 91 -5.41 14.79 -0.05
CA GLU A 91 -4.11 15.47 0.04
C GLU A 91 -2.95 14.48 0.12
N ARG A 92 -3.20 13.17 0.14
CA ARG A 92 -2.19 12.11 0.20
C ARG A 92 -1.95 11.45 -1.16
N PHE A 93 -2.42 12.06 -2.25
CA PHE A 93 -2.15 11.59 -3.62
C PHE A 93 -1.22 12.55 -4.38
N LEU A 94 -0.31 11.95 -5.14
CA LEU A 94 0.56 12.59 -6.12
C LEU A 94 0.29 11.95 -7.48
N PHE A 95 -0.35 12.69 -8.38
CA PHE A 95 -0.62 12.19 -9.74
C PHE A 95 0.45 12.64 -10.71
N THR A 96 1.00 11.69 -11.44
CA THR A 96 2.05 11.93 -12.43
C THR A 96 1.60 11.37 -13.79
N ASP A 97 2.40 11.61 -14.83
CA ASP A 97 2.43 10.77 -16.01
C ASP A 97 3.38 9.58 -15.79
N LYS A 98 3.44 8.65 -16.76
CA LYS A 98 4.28 7.46 -16.67
C LYS A 98 5.78 7.80 -16.57
N LYS A 99 6.27 8.78 -17.34
CA LYS A 99 7.70 9.13 -17.39
C LYS A 99 8.14 9.82 -16.10
N THR A 100 7.31 10.72 -15.57
CA THR A 100 7.55 11.37 -14.28
C THR A 100 7.45 10.36 -13.15
N PHE A 101 6.54 9.37 -13.22
CA PHE A 101 6.50 8.30 -12.22
C PHE A 101 7.78 7.45 -12.23
N GLU A 102 8.30 7.11 -13.40
CA GLU A 102 9.57 6.39 -13.53
C GLU A 102 10.72 7.20 -12.90
N ARG A 103 10.79 8.50 -13.17
CA ARG A 103 11.76 9.41 -12.52
C ARG A 103 11.55 9.54 -11.02
N PHE A 104 10.32 9.62 -10.54
CA PHE A 104 9.98 9.64 -9.12
C PHE A 104 10.50 8.38 -8.44
N ASN A 105 10.23 7.20 -9.03
CA ASN A 105 10.76 5.94 -8.54
C ASN A 105 12.30 5.93 -8.51
N GLU A 106 12.98 6.42 -9.54
CA GLU A 106 14.44 6.46 -9.55
C GLU A 106 15.04 7.44 -8.52
N LYS A 107 14.53 8.67 -8.46
CA LYS A 107 15.10 9.74 -7.63
C LYS A 107 14.71 9.62 -6.17
N TRP A 108 13.45 9.30 -5.92
CA TRP A 108 12.86 9.31 -4.58
C TRP A 108 12.92 7.91 -3.95
N LEU A 109 12.63 6.83 -4.69
CA LEU A 109 12.77 5.46 -4.15
C LEU A 109 14.17 4.86 -4.33
N GLY A 110 14.84 5.13 -5.45
CA GLY A 110 16.14 4.54 -5.79
C GLY A 110 17.28 4.91 -4.83
N LYS A 111 17.16 6.05 -4.12
CA LYS A 111 18.11 6.45 -3.07
C LYS A 111 17.90 5.75 -1.72
N LEU A 112 16.77 5.07 -1.53
CA LEU A 112 16.35 4.44 -0.27
C LEU A 112 16.43 2.91 -0.32
N GLN A 113 17.25 2.33 -1.21
CA GLN A 113 17.50 0.88 -1.25
C GLN A 113 18.46 0.44 -0.13
N SER A 114 17.98 0.50 1.10
CA SER A 114 18.46 -0.33 2.21
C SER A 114 17.24 -0.79 3.00
N GLY A 115 16.78 -2.02 2.78
CA GLY A 115 15.61 -2.60 3.48
C GLY A 115 14.63 -3.30 2.55
N ASP A 116 13.53 -2.65 2.19
CA ASP A 116 12.30 -3.39 1.82
C ASP A 116 11.76 -3.16 0.40
N ALA A 117 12.53 -2.53 -0.48
CA ALA A 117 12.11 -2.29 -1.87
C ALA A 117 12.29 -3.50 -2.82
N SER A 118 12.31 -4.74 -2.30
CA SER A 118 12.82 -5.90 -3.06
C SER A 118 11.77 -6.82 -3.69
N TYR A 119 10.47 -6.66 -3.41
CA TYR A 119 9.47 -7.69 -3.71
C TYR A 119 8.77 -7.57 -5.07
N LEU A 120 8.76 -6.39 -5.69
CA LEU A 120 8.33 -6.24 -7.08
C LEU A 120 9.52 -6.51 -8.00
N ASN A 121 9.33 -7.32 -9.06
CA ASN A 121 10.28 -7.38 -10.17
C ASN A 121 10.55 -5.92 -10.65
N LYS A 122 11.79 -5.59 -11.02
CA LYS A 122 12.16 -4.29 -11.61
C LYS A 122 11.25 -3.92 -12.81
N GLU A 123 10.64 -4.93 -13.42
CA GLU A 123 9.73 -4.83 -14.56
C GLU A 123 8.25 -4.60 -14.16
N ASN A 124 7.83 -4.99 -12.95
CA ASN A 124 6.44 -4.79 -12.49
C ASN A 124 6.34 -3.50 -11.66
N LYS A 125 6.30 -2.37 -12.37
CA LYS A 125 6.03 -1.05 -11.80
C LYS A 125 4.53 -0.81 -11.92
N GLY A 126 3.75 -1.22 -10.92
CA GLY A 126 2.31 -0.89 -10.85
C GLY A 126 2.06 0.59 -11.17
N ASN A 127 0.92 0.92 -11.78
CA ASN A 127 0.69 2.29 -12.28
C ASN A 127 0.59 3.32 -11.14
N MET A 128 0.15 2.88 -9.96
CA MET A 128 0.11 3.67 -8.73
C MET A 128 0.55 2.78 -7.56
N ARG A 129 1.05 3.41 -6.49
CA ARG A 129 1.48 2.72 -5.28
C ARG A 129 1.31 3.58 -4.04
N THR A 130 0.84 2.95 -2.96
CA THR A 130 0.83 3.51 -1.60
C THR A 130 2.14 3.21 -0.85
N PHE A 131 2.63 4.21 -0.12
CA PHE A 131 3.90 4.23 0.59
C PHE A 131 3.70 4.41 2.10
N LEU A 132 3.06 3.44 2.77
CA LEU A 132 2.73 3.52 4.22
C LEU A 132 3.98 3.77 5.08
N GLU A 133 5.03 2.97 4.89
CA GLU A 133 6.29 3.10 5.65
C GLU A 133 7.13 4.33 5.26
N ARG A 134 6.71 5.06 4.22
CA ARG A 134 7.46 6.20 3.69
C ARG A 134 6.58 7.42 3.59
N GLY A 135 5.83 7.67 4.65
CA GLY A 135 5.16 8.94 4.82
C GLY A 135 3.73 8.94 4.28
N ASP A 136 3.17 7.74 4.10
CA ASP A 136 1.74 7.56 4.20
C ASP A 136 1.01 8.29 3.05
N PHE A 137 1.39 8.03 1.80
CA PHE A 137 0.79 8.65 0.62
C PHE A 137 0.81 7.70 -0.59
N ALA A 138 0.04 8.02 -1.63
CA ALA A 138 0.00 7.29 -2.89
C ALA A 138 0.57 8.15 -4.04
N ALA A 139 1.37 7.54 -4.91
CA ALA A 139 1.89 8.19 -6.11
C ALA A 139 1.79 7.32 -7.35
N GLY A 140 1.48 7.94 -8.49
CA GLY A 140 1.45 7.28 -9.79
C GLY A 140 0.49 7.91 -10.77
N PHE A 141 0.03 7.11 -11.73
CA PHE A 141 -0.77 7.55 -12.86
C PHE A 141 -1.97 6.62 -13.13
N VAL A 142 -2.99 7.17 -13.77
CA VAL A 142 -4.12 6.39 -14.30
C VAL A 142 -3.80 6.03 -15.75
N PRO A 143 -3.58 4.74 -16.09
CA PRO A 143 -3.27 4.34 -17.46
C PRO A 143 -4.48 4.55 -18.37
N ASP A 144 -4.23 4.91 -19.63
CA ASP A 144 -5.24 4.75 -20.66
C ASP A 144 -5.35 3.27 -21.01
N ILE A 145 -6.54 2.71 -20.80
CA ILE A 145 -6.84 1.30 -21.07
C ILE A 145 -7.73 1.13 -22.30
N TRP A 146 -8.12 2.22 -22.99
CA TRP A 146 -9.03 2.15 -24.12
C TRP A 146 -8.55 1.18 -25.19
N GLU A 147 -7.29 1.30 -25.60
CA GLU A 147 -6.67 0.46 -26.63
C GLU A 147 -6.49 -1.01 -26.20
N LYS A 148 -6.63 -1.31 -24.90
CA LYS A 148 -6.60 -2.68 -24.37
C LYS A 148 -7.97 -3.35 -24.39
N ILE A 149 -9.05 -2.59 -24.57
CA ILE A 149 -10.42 -3.13 -24.64
C ILE A 149 -10.63 -3.73 -26.04
N PRO A 150 -11.15 -4.97 -26.16
CA PRO A 150 -11.44 -5.57 -27.47
C PRO A 150 -12.34 -4.68 -28.33
N GLN A 151 -12.08 -4.60 -29.64
CA GLN A 151 -12.79 -3.70 -30.57
C GLN A 151 -14.32 -3.88 -30.53
N GLU A 152 -14.81 -5.12 -30.39
CA GLU A 152 -16.24 -5.40 -30.27
C GLU A 152 -16.86 -4.76 -29.01
N MET A 153 -16.10 -4.75 -27.90
CA MET A 153 -16.52 -4.11 -26.66
C MET A 153 -16.41 -2.59 -26.76
N GLN A 154 -15.37 -2.06 -27.42
CA GLN A 154 -15.28 -0.63 -27.70
C GLN A 154 -16.51 -0.14 -28.47
N LYS A 155 -16.95 -0.87 -29.50
CA LYS A 155 -18.16 -0.53 -30.27
C LYS A 155 -19.41 -0.47 -29.39
N LYS A 156 -19.63 -1.49 -28.54
CA LYS A 156 -20.76 -1.50 -27.59
C LYS A 156 -20.71 -0.32 -26.62
N LEU A 157 -19.53 0.05 -26.14
CA LEU A 157 -19.33 1.19 -25.26
C LEU A 157 -19.59 2.53 -25.97
N ILE A 158 -19.14 2.67 -27.23
CA ILE A 158 -19.41 3.84 -28.07
C ILE A 158 -20.91 4.03 -28.25
N ASP A 159 -21.61 2.97 -28.63
CA ASP A 159 -23.06 2.98 -28.86
C ASP A 159 -23.81 3.35 -27.56
N ALA A 160 -23.43 2.74 -26.42
CA ALA A 160 -24.04 3.00 -25.13
C ALA A 160 -23.78 4.42 -24.60
N ALA A 161 -22.60 4.99 -24.87
CA ALA A 161 -22.21 6.32 -24.41
C ALA A 161 -22.65 7.46 -25.35
N GLY A 162 -23.19 7.13 -26.53
CA GLY A 162 -23.59 8.09 -27.56
C GLY A 162 -22.40 8.74 -28.28
N GLY A 163 -21.22 8.09 -28.27
CA GLY A 163 -20.02 8.58 -28.94
C GLY A 163 -18.71 8.12 -28.33
N GLU A 164 -17.66 8.07 -29.15
CA GLU A 164 -16.33 7.59 -28.75
C GLU A 164 -15.67 8.46 -27.68
N LYS A 165 -15.82 9.78 -27.78
CA LYS A 165 -15.28 10.72 -26.78
C LYS A 165 -15.89 10.48 -25.40
N GLN A 166 -17.20 10.22 -25.34
CA GLN A 166 -17.94 9.94 -24.12
C GLN A 166 -17.55 8.58 -23.55
N ALA A 167 -17.43 7.55 -24.41
CA ALA A 167 -16.98 6.22 -24.00
C ALA A 167 -15.56 6.24 -23.41
N LYS A 168 -14.59 6.87 -24.10
CA LYS A 168 -13.22 7.05 -23.61
C LYS A 168 -13.18 7.76 -22.25
N LYS A 169 -13.98 8.82 -22.09
CA LYS A 169 -14.10 9.55 -20.81
C LYS A 169 -14.69 8.66 -19.70
N ALA A 170 -15.72 7.87 -20.00
CA ALA A 170 -16.33 6.95 -19.04
C ALA A 170 -15.35 5.88 -18.57
N ILE A 171 -14.62 5.26 -19.50
CA ILE A 171 -13.59 4.25 -19.19
C ILE A 171 -12.46 4.86 -18.36
N LYS A 172 -11.96 6.05 -18.72
CA LYS A 172 -10.94 6.74 -17.93
C LYS A 172 -11.41 7.03 -16.50
N ASN A 173 -12.65 7.47 -16.32
CA ASN A 173 -13.21 7.73 -14.99
C ASN A 173 -13.37 6.43 -14.18
N MET A 174 -13.80 5.35 -14.82
CA MET A 174 -13.91 4.03 -14.18
C MET A 174 -12.54 3.50 -13.73
N ALA A 175 -11.52 3.60 -14.59
CA ALA A 175 -10.14 3.23 -14.24
C ALA A 175 -9.57 4.08 -13.11
N ALA A 176 -9.82 5.40 -13.14
CA ALA A 176 -9.41 6.30 -12.07
C ALA A 176 -10.05 5.91 -10.73
N ARG A 177 -11.36 5.67 -10.69
CA ARG A 177 -12.08 5.25 -9.47
C ARG A 177 -11.55 3.93 -8.93
N TYR A 178 -11.28 2.96 -9.80
CA TYR A 178 -10.74 1.67 -9.40
C TYR A 178 -9.38 1.84 -8.71
N ILE A 179 -8.42 2.51 -9.38
CA ILE A 179 -7.07 2.72 -8.85
C ILE A 179 -7.10 3.53 -7.55
N ILE A 180 -7.85 4.64 -7.54
CA ILE A 180 -7.95 5.50 -6.34
C ILE A 180 -8.54 4.72 -5.17
N THR A 181 -9.59 3.93 -5.39
CA THR A 181 -10.21 3.14 -4.31
C THR A 181 -9.26 2.05 -3.79
N HIS A 182 -8.46 1.44 -4.66
CA HIS A 182 -7.43 0.48 -4.28
C HIS A 182 -6.39 1.10 -3.35
N GLU A 183 -5.84 2.25 -3.74
CA GLU A 183 -4.86 2.95 -2.90
C GLU A 183 -5.48 3.50 -1.61
N LEU A 184 -6.74 3.93 -1.64
CA LEU A 184 -7.46 4.34 -0.43
C LEU A 184 -7.64 3.17 0.55
N ALA A 185 -7.90 1.96 0.06
CA ALA A 185 -7.95 0.78 0.91
C ALA A 185 -6.62 0.58 1.64
N HIS A 186 -5.49 0.74 0.95
CA HIS A 186 -4.17 0.74 1.57
C HIS A 186 -3.97 1.90 2.57
N LEU A 187 -4.37 3.14 2.24
CA LEU A 187 -4.22 4.28 3.15
C LEU A 187 -5.03 4.19 4.46
N HIS A 188 -6.03 3.30 4.49
CA HIS A 188 -6.87 3.02 5.65
C HIS A 188 -6.57 1.68 6.32
N GLN A 189 -5.77 0.82 5.70
CA GLN A 189 -5.42 -0.47 6.27
C GLN A 189 -4.53 -0.32 7.51
N ASP A 190 -4.44 -1.39 8.30
CA ASP A 190 -3.42 -1.53 9.33
C ASP A 190 -2.03 -1.65 8.68
N PRO A 191 -1.08 -0.73 8.96
CA PRO A 191 0.25 -0.76 8.35
C PRO A 191 1.05 -2.01 8.72
N SER A 192 0.66 -2.75 9.75
CA SER A 192 1.34 -3.98 10.17
C SER A 192 0.95 -5.22 9.34
N LEU A 193 0.05 -5.08 8.36
CA LEU A 193 -0.42 -6.23 7.59
C LEU A 193 0.64 -6.75 6.63
N PRO A 194 0.78 -8.07 6.50
CA PRO A 194 1.63 -8.63 5.47
C PRO A 194 1.07 -8.29 4.08
N LEU A 195 1.96 -8.07 3.12
CA LEU A 195 1.62 -7.50 1.82
C LEU A 195 0.53 -8.28 1.08
N TRP A 196 0.64 -9.61 1.04
CA TRP A 196 -0.35 -10.47 0.36
C TRP A 196 -1.76 -10.34 0.94
N PHE A 197 -1.89 -10.09 2.25
CA PHE A 197 -3.20 -9.86 2.89
C PHE A 197 -3.73 -8.47 2.55
N ALA A 198 -2.83 -7.48 2.65
CA ALA A 198 -3.11 -6.08 2.33
C ALA A 198 -3.61 -5.90 0.88
N GLU A 199 -2.91 -6.50 -0.08
CA GLU A 199 -3.26 -6.44 -1.51
C GLU A 199 -4.56 -7.19 -1.81
N SER A 200 -4.71 -8.42 -1.31
CA SER A 200 -5.96 -9.20 -1.50
C SER A 200 -7.18 -8.43 -0.97
N GLY A 201 -7.03 -7.80 0.20
CA GLY A 201 -8.06 -6.95 0.78
C GLY A 201 -8.31 -5.69 -0.06
N ALA A 202 -7.27 -5.01 -0.52
CA ALA A 202 -7.42 -3.80 -1.35
C ALA A 202 -8.19 -4.07 -2.64
N TYR A 203 -7.90 -5.18 -3.34
CA TYR A 203 -8.69 -5.61 -4.50
C TYR A 203 -10.14 -5.90 -4.12
N CYS A 204 -10.38 -6.65 -3.04
CA CYS A 204 -11.73 -6.95 -2.58
C CYS A 204 -12.53 -5.67 -2.25
N TYR A 205 -12.00 -4.78 -1.40
CA TYR A 205 -12.69 -3.55 -1.01
C TYR A 205 -12.93 -2.61 -2.19
N THR A 206 -12.01 -2.59 -3.16
CA THR A 206 -12.19 -1.87 -4.42
C THR A 206 -13.37 -2.41 -5.20
N GLN A 207 -13.40 -3.71 -5.49
CA GLN A 207 -14.48 -4.33 -6.26
C GLN A 207 -15.84 -4.17 -5.56
N GLU A 208 -15.91 -4.38 -4.24
CA GLU A 208 -17.14 -4.18 -3.48
C GLU A 208 -17.61 -2.72 -3.50
N THR A 209 -16.69 -1.76 -3.44
CA THR A 209 -17.03 -0.34 -3.50
C THR A 209 -17.51 0.05 -4.89
N MET A 210 -16.81 -0.38 -5.96
CA MET A 210 -17.22 -0.15 -7.34
C MET A 210 -18.63 -0.70 -7.61
N LYS A 211 -18.90 -1.93 -7.16
CA LYS A 211 -20.20 -2.61 -7.28
C LYS A 211 -21.31 -1.89 -6.53
N LYS A 212 -21.11 -1.58 -5.24
CA LYS A 212 -22.13 -0.89 -4.40
C LYS A 212 -22.49 0.50 -4.95
N ASN A 213 -21.52 1.20 -5.55
CA ASN A 213 -21.73 2.54 -6.10
C ASN A 213 -22.12 2.54 -7.60
N LYS A 214 -22.23 1.36 -8.24
CA LYS A 214 -22.54 1.22 -9.67
C LYS A 214 -21.58 2.01 -10.57
N TRP A 215 -20.30 2.00 -10.24
CA TRP A 215 -19.26 2.71 -11.01
C TRP A 215 -18.73 1.95 -12.22
N GLY A 216 -19.32 0.78 -12.51
CA GLY A 216 -18.88 -0.15 -13.53
C GLY A 216 -17.90 -1.18 -12.98
N GLU A 217 -17.66 -2.22 -13.78
CA GLU A 217 -16.76 -3.32 -13.45
C GLU A 217 -15.58 -3.30 -14.42
N LEU A 218 -14.37 -3.34 -13.87
CA LEU A 218 -13.16 -3.63 -14.62
C LEU A 218 -12.75 -5.04 -14.21
N ASN A 219 -12.96 -6.02 -15.09
CA ASN A 219 -12.42 -7.37 -14.87
C ASN A 219 -10.90 -7.23 -14.79
N SER A 220 -10.33 -7.62 -13.65
CA SER A 220 -8.91 -7.48 -13.38
C SER A 220 -8.26 -8.85 -13.40
N ALA A 221 -6.98 -8.93 -13.79
CA ALA A 221 -6.22 -10.17 -13.64
C ALA A 221 -6.06 -10.61 -12.17
N GLN A 222 -6.42 -9.76 -11.20
CA GLN A 222 -6.32 -10.00 -9.76
C GLN A 222 -7.67 -10.37 -9.12
N ASP A 223 -8.66 -10.76 -9.94
CA ASP A 223 -9.96 -11.24 -9.45
C ASP A 223 -9.78 -12.42 -8.47
N GLU A 224 -8.78 -13.28 -8.68
CA GLU A 224 -8.48 -14.40 -7.77
C GLU A 224 -8.05 -13.95 -6.36
N ALA A 225 -7.30 -12.84 -6.23
CA ALA A 225 -6.89 -12.32 -4.93
C ALA A 225 -8.07 -11.72 -4.17
N ALA A 226 -8.94 -10.98 -4.88
CA ALA A 226 -10.19 -10.48 -4.33
C ALA A 226 -11.11 -11.63 -3.90
N ASP A 227 -11.28 -12.65 -4.74
CA ASP A 227 -12.12 -13.82 -4.46
C ASP A 227 -11.60 -14.63 -3.28
N PHE A 228 -10.29 -14.81 -3.17
CA PHE A 228 -9.71 -15.44 -2.01
C PHE A 228 -9.97 -14.65 -0.72
N TYR A 229 -9.89 -13.31 -0.79
CA TYR A 229 -10.24 -12.47 0.36
C TYR A 229 -11.72 -12.54 0.72
N ARG A 230 -12.63 -12.61 -0.28
CA ARG A 230 -14.06 -12.87 -0.05
C ARG A 230 -14.29 -14.21 0.65
N TRP A 231 -13.59 -15.25 0.24
CA TRP A 231 -13.66 -16.54 0.92
C TRP A 231 -13.21 -16.47 2.38
N LEU A 232 -12.18 -15.67 2.70
CA LEU A 232 -11.80 -15.43 4.10
C LEU A 232 -12.92 -14.72 4.87
N LEU A 233 -13.57 -13.74 4.26
CA LEU A 233 -14.72 -13.04 4.86
C LEU A 233 -15.89 -14.00 5.12
N GLU A 234 -16.18 -14.92 4.20
CA GLU A 234 -17.21 -15.94 4.39
C GLU A 234 -16.85 -16.91 5.52
N LYS A 235 -15.58 -17.31 5.61
CA LYS A 235 -15.10 -18.30 6.60
C LYS A 235 -14.94 -17.73 8.02
N TYR A 236 -14.47 -16.49 8.13
CA TYR A 236 -14.04 -15.88 9.39
C TYR A 236 -14.85 -14.64 9.80
N GLY A 237 -15.73 -14.15 8.92
CA GLY A 237 -16.62 -13.03 9.18
C GLY A 237 -15.90 -11.71 9.44
N ASP A 238 -16.51 -10.89 10.28
CA ASP A 238 -16.07 -9.52 10.61
C ASP A 238 -14.63 -9.43 11.13
N ASP A 239 -14.06 -10.52 11.67
CA ASP A 239 -12.69 -10.52 12.18
C ASP A 239 -11.67 -10.18 11.07
N VAL A 240 -11.93 -10.57 9.82
CA VAL A 240 -11.08 -10.25 8.67
C VAL A 240 -11.11 -8.75 8.36
N HIS A 241 -12.30 -8.13 8.38
CA HIS A 241 -12.45 -6.68 8.25
C HIS A 241 -11.73 -5.93 9.38
N LYS A 242 -11.94 -6.38 10.63
CA LYS A 242 -11.34 -5.76 11.80
C LYS A 242 -9.83 -5.90 11.82
N ILE A 243 -9.27 -7.00 11.33
CA ILE A 243 -7.82 -7.14 11.13
C ILE A 243 -7.35 -6.14 10.08
N TYR A 244 -8.03 -6.07 8.93
CA TYR A 244 -7.62 -5.19 7.84
C TYR A 244 -7.57 -3.72 8.22
N PHE A 245 -8.59 -3.22 8.92
CA PHE A 245 -8.66 -1.81 9.35
C PHE A 245 -8.07 -1.57 10.76
N GLY A 246 -7.34 -2.54 11.31
CA GLY A 246 -6.58 -2.38 12.55
C GLY A 246 -7.40 -2.39 13.85
N GLN A 247 -8.69 -2.70 13.80
CA GLN A 247 -9.55 -2.86 14.97
C GLN A 247 -9.30 -4.16 15.77
N LEU A 248 -8.70 -5.19 15.17
CA LEU A 248 -8.39 -6.47 15.82
C LEU A 248 -6.89 -6.78 15.75
N GLN A 249 -6.24 -6.72 16.91
CA GLN A 249 -4.80 -6.99 17.10
C GLN A 249 -4.54 -8.37 17.75
N ASP A 250 -5.57 -9.22 17.86
CA ASP A 250 -5.41 -10.56 18.43
C ASP A 250 -4.48 -11.41 17.55
N ARG A 251 -3.31 -11.73 18.09
CA ARG A 251 -2.26 -12.46 17.40
C ARG A 251 -2.70 -13.86 16.95
N LYS A 252 -3.42 -14.62 17.79
CA LYS A 252 -3.84 -15.99 17.46
C LYS A 252 -4.85 -16.00 16.33
N LYS A 253 -5.80 -15.05 16.33
CA LYS A 253 -6.77 -14.90 15.25
C LYS A 253 -6.10 -14.49 13.95
N ARG A 254 -5.17 -13.53 14.01
CA ARG A 254 -4.34 -13.13 12.86
C ARG A 254 -3.59 -14.32 12.29
N GLU A 255 -2.80 -15.02 13.11
CA GLU A 255 -2.04 -16.21 12.69
C GLU A 255 -2.95 -17.27 12.05
N LYS A 256 -4.13 -17.52 12.62
CA LYS A 256 -5.10 -18.46 12.05
C LYS A 256 -5.56 -18.05 10.64
N ILE A 257 -6.00 -16.81 10.47
CA ILE A 257 -6.47 -16.31 9.16
C ILE A 257 -5.31 -16.24 8.16
N PHE A 258 -4.14 -15.81 8.62
CA PHE A 258 -2.92 -15.69 7.80
C PHE A 258 -2.39 -17.04 7.34
N SER A 259 -2.60 -18.12 8.11
CA SER A 259 -2.20 -19.47 7.74
C SER A 259 -2.90 -20.03 6.49
N GLU A 260 -4.03 -19.42 6.08
CA GLU A 260 -4.71 -19.79 4.84
C GLU A 260 -3.92 -19.38 3.59
N PHE A 261 -3.04 -18.39 3.72
CA PHE A 261 -2.12 -18.01 2.66
C PHE A 261 -0.91 -18.95 2.67
N THR A 262 -1.10 -20.18 2.20
CA THR A 262 0.01 -21.12 2.00
C THR A 262 1.00 -20.57 0.97
N LYS A 263 2.22 -21.12 0.93
CA LYS A 263 3.23 -20.73 -0.06
C LYS A 263 2.71 -20.87 -1.50
N GLU A 264 2.03 -21.98 -1.79
CA GLU A 264 1.40 -22.25 -3.09
C GLU A 264 0.30 -21.24 -3.40
N LYS A 265 -0.54 -20.93 -2.40
CA LYS A 265 -1.62 -19.95 -2.57
C LYS A 265 -1.05 -18.56 -2.87
N LYS A 266 -0.05 -18.11 -2.13
CA LYS A 266 0.63 -16.83 -2.37
C LYS A 266 1.19 -16.75 -3.79
N LYS A 267 1.81 -17.84 -4.28
CA LYS A 267 2.36 -17.90 -5.64
C LYS A 267 1.29 -17.85 -6.74
N ILE A 268 0.12 -18.44 -6.49
CA ILE A 268 -1.01 -18.37 -7.43
C ILE A 268 -1.58 -16.95 -7.47
N LEU A 269 -1.84 -16.36 -6.30
CA LEU A 269 -2.47 -15.04 -6.19
C LEU A 269 -1.52 -13.91 -6.62
N PHE A 270 -0.22 -14.06 -6.37
CA PHE A 270 0.80 -13.05 -6.59
C PHE A 270 2.05 -13.64 -7.28
N PRO A 271 1.94 -14.11 -8.53
CA PRO A 271 3.04 -14.80 -9.22
C PRO A 271 4.27 -13.93 -9.44
N ASP A 272 4.09 -12.60 -9.49
CA ASP A 272 5.16 -11.62 -9.71
C ASP A 272 5.84 -11.15 -8.42
N TYR A 273 5.36 -11.56 -7.25
CA TYR A 273 5.91 -11.14 -5.97
C TYR A 273 7.06 -12.08 -5.60
N ARG A 274 8.20 -11.50 -5.21
CA ARG A 274 9.30 -12.32 -4.67
C ARG A 274 8.87 -12.91 -3.34
N GLU A 275 9.31 -14.13 -3.05
CA GLU A 275 9.08 -14.77 -1.75
C GLU A 275 9.61 -13.84 -0.64
N GLU A 276 8.75 -13.48 0.31
CA GLU A 276 9.17 -12.83 1.55
C GLU A 276 10.20 -13.74 2.23
N LYS A 277 11.36 -13.21 2.60
CA LYS A 277 12.33 -13.97 3.39
C LYS A 277 11.74 -14.11 4.80
N GLU A 278 11.38 -15.34 5.16
CA GLU A 278 10.95 -15.72 6.52
C GLU A 278 12.05 -15.48 7.56
#